data_AF-A0A925XM62-F1
#
_entry.id   AF-A0A925XM62-F1
#
_cell.length_a   1.000
_cell.length_b   1.000
_cell.length_c   1.000
_cell.angle_alpha   90.00
_cell.angle_beta   90.00
_cell.angle_gamma   90.00
#
_symmetry.space_group_name_H-M   'P 1'
#
loop_
_entity.id
_entity.type
_entity.pdbx_description
1 polymer ?
#
loop_
_entity_poly.entity_id
_entity_poly.type
_entity_poly.pdbx_seq_one_letter_code
_entity_poly.pdbx_strand_id
1 'polypeptide(L)'
;MAPAKAAQLIKGGSSKWIHGTFPNLRDFAWQDGYGAFTVSKSNIPGVIDYIQKQREHHSAKTFQEEFVELLRRHEIDYEEKYLWD
;
A
#
# COMPACT_ATOMS: atom_id res chain seq x y z
N MET A 1 -16.12 8.34 -5.75
CA MET A 1 -15.66 7.98 -4.39
C MET A 1 -14.22 8.43 -4.25
N ALA A 2 -13.85 9.13 -3.18
CA ALA A 2 -12.47 9.55 -2.97
C ALA A 2 -11.57 8.35 -2.61
N PRO A 3 -10.29 8.31 -3.02
CA PRO A 3 -9.35 7.24 -2.66
C PRO A 3 -9.28 7.00 -1.15
N ALA A 4 -9.28 8.07 -0.35
CA ALA A 4 -9.33 8.00 1.12
C ALA A 4 -10.54 7.22 1.64
N LYS A 5 -11.72 7.47 1.05
CA LYS A 5 -12.95 6.77 1.45
C LYS A 5 -12.90 5.30 1.06
N ALA A 6 -12.34 4.97 -0.11
CA ALA A 6 -12.17 3.59 -0.54
C ALA A 6 -11.22 2.84 0.41
N ALA A 7 -10.05 3.40 0.72
CA ALA A 7 -9.08 2.81 1.64
C ALA A 7 -9.70 2.59 3.05
N GLN A 8 -10.44 3.59 3.56
CA GLN A 8 -11.14 3.46 4.84
C GLN A 8 -12.11 2.28 4.85
N LEU A 9 -12.94 2.15 3.81
CA LEU A 9 -13.95 1.08 3.72
C LEU A 9 -13.29 -0.30 3.58
N ILE A 10 -12.24 -0.41 2.76
CA ILE A 10 -11.52 -1.67 2.55
C ILE A 10 -10.81 -2.11 3.83
N LYS A 11 -9.99 -1.23 4.44
CA LYS A 11 -9.23 -1.53 5.66
C LYS A 11 -10.16 -1.83 6.83
N GLY A 12 -11.15 -0.96 7.08
CA GLY A 12 -12.08 -1.14 8.20
C GLY A 12 -13.00 -2.36 8.04
N GLY A 13 -13.52 -2.59 6.83
CA GLY A 13 -14.38 -3.74 6.54
C GLY A 13 -13.64 -5.07 6.68
N SER A 14 -12.41 -5.14 6.15
CA SER A 14 -11.58 -6.34 6.26
C SER A 14 -11.11 -6.60 7.69
N SER A 15 -10.72 -5.57 8.47
CA SER A 15 -10.40 -5.74 9.90
C SER A 15 -11.58 -6.33 10.66
N LYS A 16 -12.79 -5.78 10.50
CA LYS A 16 -14.00 -6.31 11.14
C LYS A 16 -14.25 -7.78 10.76
N TRP A 17 -14.08 -8.12 9.49
CA TRP A 17 -14.24 -9.49 9.02
C TRP A 17 -13.17 -10.43 9.59
N ILE A 18 -11.90 -10.02 9.62
CA ILE A 18 -10.80 -10.80 10.17
C ILE A 18 -11.02 -11.08 11.66
N HIS A 19 -11.33 -10.05 12.44
CA HIS A 19 -11.56 -10.19 13.89
C HIS A 19 -12.76 -11.08 14.21
N GLY A 20 -13.80 -11.07 13.37
CA GLY A 20 -14.97 -11.93 13.51
C GLY A 20 -14.76 -13.37 13.03
N THR A 21 -13.87 -13.59 12.05
CA THR A 21 -13.68 -14.89 11.39
C THR A 21 -12.52 -15.69 11.97
N PHE A 22 -11.47 -15.02 12.44
CA PHE A 22 -10.22 -15.62 12.91
C PHE A 22 -9.94 -15.21 14.36
N PRO A 23 -10.42 -15.97 15.36
CA PRO A 23 -10.25 -15.63 16.77
C PRO A 23 -8.78 -15.55 17.24
N ASN A 24 -7.85 -16.14 16.50
CA ASN A 24 -6.40 -16.09 16.74
C ASN A 24 -5.74 -14.83 16.16
N LEU A 25 -6.46 -14.01 15.40
CA LEU A 25 -5.95 -12.77 14.78
C LEU A 25 -6.56 -11.51 15.43
N ARG A 26 -6.80 -11.53 16.74
CA ARG A 26 -7.39 -10.39 17.47
C ARG A 26 -6.56 -9.11 17.39
N ASP A 27 -5.24 -9.28 17.34
CA ASP A 27 -4.29 -8.16 17.27
C ASP A 27 -4.01 -7.72 15.83
N PHE A 28 -4.68 -8.31 14.83
CA PHE A 28 -4.54 -7.87 13.45
C PHE A 28 -4.95 -6.41 13.32
N ALA A 29 -4.05 -5.60 12.78
CA ALA A 29 -4.32 -4.25 12.36
C ALA A 29 -3.62 -4.00 11.03
N TRP A 30 -4.24 -3.15 10.20
CA TRP A 30 -3.52 -2.58 9.07
C TRP A 30 -2.57 -1.50 9.58
N GLN A 31 -1.50 -1.22 8.81
CA GLN A 31 -0.72 0.01 8.97
C GLN A 31 -1.65 1.23 8.98
N ASP A 32 -1.34 2.29 9.71
CA ASP A 32 -2.23 3.45 9.84
C ASP A 32 -2.45 4.17 8.51
N GLY A 33 -1.38 4.35 7.73
CA GLY A 33 -1.39 5.02 6.43
C GLY A 33 -1.89 4.18 5.24
N TYR A 34 -1.96 4.83 4.08
CA TYR A 34 -2.11 4.18 2.77
C TYR A 34 -1.47 5.06 1.69
N GLY A 35 -0.97 4.45 0.61
CA GLY A 35 -0.53 5.14 -0.60
C GLY A 35 -1.56 4.99 -1.72
N ALA A 36 -1.77 6.03 -2.53
CA ALA A 36 -2.61 5.97 -3.71
C ALA A 36 -1.95 6.74 -4.86
N PHE A 37 -1.59 6.01 -5.92
CA PHE A 37 -0.91 6.55 -7.10
C PHE A 37 -1.78 6.31 -8.34
N THR A 38 -1.98 7.35 -9.15
CA THR A 38 -2.70 7.24 -10.41
C THR A 38 -1.79 6.73 -11.52
N VAL A 39 -2.32 5.87 -12.39
CA VAL A 39 -1.57 5.32 -13.55
C VAL A 39 -2.35 5.58 -14.84
N SER A 40 -1.63 5.73 -15.95
CA SER A 40 -2.25 5.86 -17.27
C SER A 40 -2.83 4.53 -17.75
N LYS A 41 -3.92 4.57 -18.52
CA LYS A 41 -4.57 3.35 -19.05
C LYS A 41 -3.62 2.51 -19.91
N SER A 42 -2.75 3.17 -20.68
CA SER A 42 -1.74 2.50 -21.51
C SER A 42 -0.69 1.75 -20.67
N ASN A 43 -0.47 2.14 -19.41
CA ASN A 43 0.50 1.51 -18.53
C ASN A 43 -0.07 0.35 -17.71
N ILE A 44 -1.36 0.02 -17.84
CA ILE A 44 -1.99 -1.10 -17.10
C ILE A 44 -1.18 -2.41 -17.22
N PRO A 45 -0.74 -2.84 -18.41
CA PRO A 45 0.06 -4.08 -18.52
C PRO A 45 1.36 -4.03 -17.73
N GLY A 46 2.06 -2.88 -17.73
CA GLY A 46 3.29 -2.69 -16.97
C GLY A 46 3.06 -2.71 -15.45
N VAL A 47 1.96 -2.12 -14.98
CA VAL A 47 1.59 -2.15 -13.56
C VAL A 47 1.24 -3.57 -13.10
N ILE A 48 0.54 -4.34 -13.94
CA ILE A 48 0.23 -5.75 -13.64
C ILE A 48 1.51 -6.58 -13.51
N ASP A 49 2.43 -6.47 -14.48
CA ASP A 49 3.71 -7.19 -14.45
C ASP A 49 4.55 -6.80 -13.23
N TYR A 50 4.59 -5.50 -12.91
CA TYR A 50 5.24 -4.98 -11.71
C TYR A 50 4.69 -5.62 -10.42
N ILE A 51 3.35 -5.67 -10.25
CA ILE A 51 2.71 -6.28 -9.08
C ILE A 51 3.01 -7.77 -8.99
N GLN A 52 2.96 -8.50 -10.12
CA GLN A 52 3.23 -9.94 -10.15
C GLN A 52 4.67 -10.28 -9.73
N LYS A 53 5.63 -9.39 -10.03
CA LYS A 53 7.05 -9.57 -9.71
C LYS A 53 7.47 -8.99 -8.36
N GLN A 54 6.54 -8.42 -7.57
CA GLN A 54 6.86 -7.77 -6.29
C GLN A 54 7.64 -8.66 -5.32
N ARG A 55 7.34 -9.96 -5.26
CA ARG A 55 8.08 -10.89 -4.39
C ARG A 55 9.56 -11.00 -4.77
N GLU A 56 9.85 -11.05 -6.07
CA GLU A 56 11.23 -11.07 -6.58
C GLU A 56 11.90 -9.72 -6.36
N HIS A 57 11.19 -8.63 -6.67
CA HIS A 57 11.68 -7.26 -6.45
C HIS A 57 12.08 -7.03 -4.98
N HIS A 58 11.23 -7.47 -4.05
CA HIS A 58 11.46 -7.32 -2.61
C HIS A 58 12.49 -8.28 -2.01
N SER A 59 13.05 -9.20 -2.81
CA SER A 59 14.22 -9.97 -2.40
C SER A 59 15.51 -9.13 -2.43
N ALA A 60 15.54 -8.08 -3.26
CA ALA A 60 16.69 -7.23 -3.47
C ALA A 60 16.48 -5.77 -3.02
N LYS A 61 15.23 -5.36 -2.77
CA LYS A 61 14.87 -4.00 -2.39
C LYS A 61 13.82 -3.99 -1.30
N THR A 62 14.01 -3.19 -0.27
CA THR A 62 13.03 -3.07 0.81
C THR A 62 11.79 -2.27 0.38
N PHE A 63 10.68 -2.51 1.08
CA PHE A 63 9.48 -1.68 0.93
C PHE A 63 9.77 -0.19 1.16
N GLN A 64 10.60 0.16 2.15
CA GLN A 64 10.90 1.56 2.47
C GLN A 64 11.63 2.26 1.32
N GLU A 65 12.64 1.61 0.74
CA GLU A 65 13.36 2.12 -0.43
C GLU A 65 12.43 2.29 -1.62
N GLU A 66 11.55 1.33 -1.86
CA GLU A 66 10.60 1.41 -2.97
C GLU A 66 9.55 2.50 -2.76
N PHE A 67 9.02 2.64 -1.55
CA PHE A 67 8.04 3.66 -1.21
C PHE A 67 8.62 5.06 -1.40
N VAL A 68 9.84 5.30 -0.90
CA VAL A 68 10.57 6.56 -1.12
C VAL A 68 10.80 6.82 -2.62
N GLU A 69 11.16 5.81 -3.40
CA GLU A 69 11.30 5.98 -4.86
C GLU A 69 9.97 6.35 -5.51
N LEU A 70 8.86 5.74 -5.11
CA LEU A 70 7.52 6.09 -5.61
C LEU A 70 7.17 7.55 -5.30
N LEU A 71 7.41 8.01 -4.07
CA LEU A 71 7.18 9.40 -3.69
C LEU A 71 8.01 10.35 -4.56
N ARG A 72 9.30 10.08 -4.73
CA ARG A 72 10.20 10.88 -5.58
C ARG A 72 9.76 10.89 -7.04
N ARG A 73 9.42 9.73 -7.60
CA ARG A 73 8.96 9.58 -8.99
C ARG A 73 7.67 10.36 -9.27
N HIS A 74 6.82 10.47 -8.27
CA HIS A 74 5.56 11.19 -8.35
C HIS A 74 5.64 12.64 -7.83
N GLU A 75 6.86 13.12 -7.53
CA GLU A 75 7.11 14.49 -7.04
C GLU A 75 6.26 14.85 -5.81
N ILE A 76 6.07 13.87 -4.92
CA ILE A 76 5.36 14.04 -3.66
C ILE A 76 6.36 14.48 -2.60
N ASP A 77 6.14 15.64 -2.01
CA ASP A 77 6.94 16.12 -0.88
C ASP A 77 6.70 15.26 0.37
N TYR A 78 7.79 14.92 1.06
CA TYR A 78 7.74 14.17 2.30
C TYR A 78 8.92 14.53 3.22
N GLU A 79 8.73 14.37 4.52
CA GLU A 79 9.82 14.39 5.48
C GLU A 79 10.07 12.96 5.97
N GLU A 80 11.29 12.46 5.82
CA GLU A 80 11.64 11.06 6.14
C GLU A 80 11.26 10.64 7.56
N LYS A 81 11.32 11.58 8.51
CA LYS A 81 10.97 11.34 9.92
C LYS A 81 9.49 10.98 10.15
N TYR A 82 8.59 11.28 9.20
CA TYR A 82 7.16 11.01 9.31
C TYR A 82 6.69 9.80 8.47
N LEU A 83 7.60 9.11 7.78
CA LEU A 83 7.21 8.01 6.88
C LEU A 83 6.98 6.68 7.60
N TRP A 84 7.55 6.51 8.80
CA TRP A 84 7.69 5.20 9.46
C TRP A 84 7.12 5.13 10.87
N ASP A 85 6.45 6.19 11.30
CA ASP A 85 5.76 6.28 12.60
C ASP A 85 4.43 5.50 12.60
#